data_AF-A0A7K1NSF7-F1
#
_entry.id   AF-A0A7K1NSF7-F1
#
_cell.length_a   1.000
_cell.length_b   1.000
_cell.length_c   1.000
_cell.angle_alpha   90.00
_cell.angle_beta   90.00
_cell.angle_gamma   90.00
#
_symmetry.space_group_name_H-M   'P 1'
#
loop_
_entity.id
_entity.type
_entity.pdbx_description
1 polymer ?
#
loop_
_entity_poly.entity_id
_entity_poly.type
_entity_poly.pdbx_seq_one_letter_code
_entity_poly.pdbx_strand_id
1 'polypeptide(L)'
;MTSTGIFTQSAASILQDVEEFYFGGTLPWYHGSKLTEDGSRVLVTLDDPDSDDESRTKDYELSAAQIKEAFREAKQKGYNLCCAADIEAEQLGFGCAQDLDIILQTACYGELVFG
;
A
#
# COMPACT_ATOMS: atom_id res chain seq x y z
N MET A 1 -8.15 -23.19 4.94
CA MET A 1 -7.51 -21.93 5.37
C MET A 1 -7.81 -20.93 4.28
N THR A 2 -8.52 -19.85 4.61
CA THR A 2 -8.68 -18.70 3.72
C THR A 2 -7.29 -18.11 3.51
N SER A 3 -6.85 -18.04 2.26
CA SER A 3 -5.53 -17.48 1.94
C SER A 3 -5.52 -15.99 2.25
N THR A 4 -4.45 -15.52 2.90
CA THR A 4 -4.27 -14.13 3.33
C THR A 4 -3.22 -13.41 2.50
N GLY A 5 -2.65 -14.04 1.47
CA GLY A 5 -1.60 -13.41 0.68
C GLY A 5 -2.13 -12.55 -0.47
N ILE A 6 -1.39 -11.48 -0.73
CA ILE A 6 -1.73 -10.44 -1.70
C ILE A 6 -1.98 -11.01 -3.11
N PHE A 7 -1.32 -12.11 -3.51
CA PHE A 7 -1.51 -12.63 -4.87
C PHE A 7 -2.71 -13.55 -5.01
N THR A 8 -3.06 -14.30 -3.96
CA THR A 8 -4.16 -15.27 -4.02
C THR A 8 -5.50 -14.75 -3.48
N GLN A 9 -5.50 -13.70 -2.67
CA GLN A 9 -6.74 -13.12 -2.15
C GLN A 9 -7.50 -12.32 -3.22
N SER A 10 -8.80 -12.13 -2.99
CA SER A 10 -9.70 -11.42 -3.90
C SER A 10 -9.35 -9.94 -4.00
N ALA A 11 -9.72 -9.28 -5.10
CA ALA A 11 -9.51 -7.84 -5.25
C ALA A 11 -10.17 -7.04 -4.11
N ALA A 12 -11.40 -7.39 -3.73
CA ALA A 12 -12.10 -6.74 -2.63
C ALA A 12 -11.38 -6.90 -1.28
N SER A 13 -10.84 -8.10 -1.01
CA SER A 13 -10.08 -8.37 0.22
C SER A 13 -8.82 -7.51 0.31
N ILE A 14 -8.08 -7.32 -0.80
CA ILE A 14 -6.88 -6.47 -0.84
C ILE A 14 -7.22 -5.03 -0.48
N LEU A 15 -8.29 -4.51 -1.07
CA LEU A 15 -8.69 -3.13 -0.85
C LEU A 15 -9.20 -2.92 0.58
N GLN A 16 -9.96 -3.89 1.13
CA GLN A 16 -10.41 -3.88 2.53
C GLN A 16 -9.22 -3.93 3.49
N ASP A 17 -8.26 -4.82 3.24
CA ASP A 17 -7.08 -4.98 4.09
C ASP A 17 -6.24 -3.69 4.14
N VAL A 18 -6.16 -2.94 3.03
CA VAL A 18 -5.51 -1.62 2.98
C VAL A 18 -6.31 -0.58 3.77
N GLU A 19 -7.63 -0.55 3.59
CA GLU A 19 -8.51 0.37 4.31
C GLU A 19 -8.41 0.20 5.83
N GLU A 20 -8.39 -1.05 6.28
CA GLU A 20 -8.37 -1.41 7.70
C GLU A 20 -6.96 -1.43 8.31
N PHE A 21 -5.90 -1.28 7.50
CA PHE A 21 -4.54 -1.42 7.98
C PHE A 21 -4.19 -0.35 9.01
N TYR A 22 -3.80 -0.79 10.20
CA TYR A 22 -3.39 0.11 11.26
C TYR A 22 -1.90 0.42 11.18
N PHE A 23 -1.57 1.65 10.75
CA PHE A 23 -0.19 2.14 10.66
C PHE A 23 0.39 2.65 11.99
N GLY A 24 -0.30 2.52 13.13
CA GLY A 24 0.28 2.92 14.42
C GLY A 24 0.58 4.41 14.61
N GLY A 25 0.20 5.27 13.65
CA GLY A 25 0.64 6.67 13.59
C GLY A 25 2.13 6.84 13.31
N THR A 26 2.81 5.80 12.79
CA THR A 26 4.27 5.83 12.58
C THR A 26 4.70 6.48 11.27
N LEU A 27 3.75 6.76 10.36
CA LEU A 27 4.02 7.33 9.04
C LEU A 27 3.47 8.76 8.98
N PRO A 28 4.31 9.80 9.04
CA PRO A 28 3.83 11.18 9.05
C PRO A 28 3.22 11.61 7.70
N TRP A 29 3.65 10.97 6.61
CA TRP A 29 3.16 11.23 5.24
C TRP A 29 1.89 10.45 4.87
N TYR A 30 1.35 9.62 5.77
CA TYR A 30 0.13 8.84 5.54
C TYR A 30 -1.05 9.43 6.30
N HIS A 31 -2.08 9.84 5.59
CA HIS A 31 -3.25 10.53 6.17
C HIS A 31 -4.51 9.68 6.21
N GLY A 32 -4.51 8.53 5.54
CA GLY A 32 -5.59 7.57 5.62
C GLY A 32 -5.89 6.88 4.30
N SER A 33 -6.82 5.95 4.40
CA SER A 33 -7.35 5.18 3.29
C SER A 33 -8.86 5.04 3.40
N LYS A 34 -9.54 4.94 2.28
CA LYS A 34 -10.99 4.75 2.23
C LYS A 34 -11.40 3.99 0.98
N LEU A 35 -12.26 2.99 1.11
CA LEU A 35 -12.86 2.34 -0.06
C LEU A 35 -13.75 3.31 -0.84
N THR A 36 -13.72 3.19 -2.17
CA THR A 36 -14.70 3.88 -3.03
C THR A 36 -16.10 3.33 -2.81
N GLU A 37 -17.14 4.11 -3.13
CA GLU A 37 -18.55 3.71 -2.89
C GLU A 37 -18.93 2.40 -3.59
N ASP A 38 -18.31 2.12 -4.74
CA ASP A 38 -18.52 0.88 -5.51
C ASP A 38 -17.63 -0.29 -5.05
N GLY A 39 -16.72 -0.06 -4.09
CA GLY A 39 -15.77 -1.04 -3.56
C GLY A 39 -14.74 -1.55 -4.57
N SER A 40 -14.57 -0.88 -5.72
CA SER A 40 -13.66 -1.33 -6.78
C SER A 40 -12.24 -0.80 -6.63
N ARG A 41 -12.06 0.23 -5.79
CA ARG A 41 -10.78 0.91 -5.52
C ARG A 41 -10.67 1.32 -4.06
N VAL A 42 -9.45 1.66 -3.66
CA VAL A 42 -9.14 2.34 -2.39
C VAL A 42 -8.53 3.70 -2.70
N LEU A 43 -9.05 4.74 -2.07
CA LEU A 43 -8.44 6.06 -2.02
C LEU A 43 -7.38 6.04 -0.93
N VAL A 44 -6.15 6.44 -1.24
CA VAL A 44 -5.06 6.61 -0.27
C VAL A 44 -4.63 8.06 -0.27
N THR A 45 -4.67 8.70 0.90
CA THR A 45 -4.26 10.10 1.06
C THR A 45 -2.85 10.13 1.64
N LEU A 46 -1.91 10.70 0.88
CA LEU A 46 -0.52 10.88 1.28
C LEU A 46 -0.09 12.35 1.16
N ASP A 47 1.07 12.72 1.69
CA ASP A 47 1.70 14.02 1.39
C ASP A 47 1.90 14.22 -0.12
N ASP A 48 1.80 15.46 -0.59
CA ASP A 48 2.06 15.79 -2.00
C ASP A 48 3.55 16.13 -2.20
N PRO A 49 4.37 15.22 -2.78
CA PRO A 49 5.81 15.46 -2.91
C PRO A 49 6.17 16.57 -3.91
N ASP A 50 5.22 16.96 -4.76
CA ASP A 50 5.40 18.04 -5.73
C ASP A 50 5.03 19.43 -5.16
N SER A 51 4.59 19.49 -3.89
CA SER A 51 4.17 20.74 -3.25
C SER A 51 5.27 21.35 -2.39
N ASP A 52 5.44 22.67 -2.48
CA ASP A 52 6.32 23.44 -1.58
C ASP A 52 5.74 23.60 -0.15
N ASP A 53 4.49 23.19 0.05
CA ASP A 53 3.77 23.27 1.33
C ASP A 53 3.63 21.86 1.92
N GLU A 54 4.43 21.54 2.95
CA GLU A 54 4.47 20.23 3.63
C GLU A 54 3.13 19.83 4.29
N SER A 55 2.14 20.72 4.34
CA SER A 55 0.79 20.38 4.81
C SER A 55 -0.14 19.89 3.69
N ARG A 56 0.32 19.94 2.43
CA ARG A 56 -0.48 19.53 1.28
C ARG A 56 -0.47 18.02 1.15
N THR A 57 -1.68 17.49 0.98
CA THR A 57 -1.92 16.08 0.71
C THR A 57 -2.51 15.89 -0.68
N LYS A 58 -2.37 14.68 -1.19
CA LYS A 58 -2.92 14.24 -2.46
C LYS A 58 -3.55 12.87 -2.31
N ASP A 59 -4.69 12.72 -2.97
CA ASP A 59 -5.44 11.48 -2.99
C ASP A 59 -5.07 10.65 -4.21
N TYR A 60 -4.82 9.36 -3.98
CA TYR A 60 -4.47 8.38 -4.99
C TYR A 60 -5.51 7.27 -5.02
N GLU A 61 -6.16 7.08 -6.17
CA GLU A 61 -7.06 5.96 -6.37
C GLU A 61 -6.31 4.73 -6.87
N LEU A 62 -6.31 3.67 -6.08
CA LEU A 62 -5.61 2.43 -6.37
C LEU A 62 -6.58 1.26 -6.54
N SER A 63 -6.38 0.49 -7.60
CA SER A 63 -6.97 -0.83 -7.76
C SER A 63 -6.11 -1.91 -7.11
N ALA A 64 -6.71 -3.05 -6.78
CA ALA A 64 -5.97 -4.19 -6.23
C ALA A 64 -4.84 -4.67 -7.17
N ALA A 65 -5.02 -4.54 -8.49
CA ALA A 65 -4.00 -4.90 -9.46
C ALA A 65 -2.77 -3.98 -9.38
N GLN A 66 -2.98 -2.67 -9.20
CA GLN A 66 -1.88 -1.72 -9.02
C GLN A 66 -1.09 -1.99 -7.74
N ILE A 67 -1.77 -2.37 -6.65
CA ILE A 67 -1.12 -2.69 -5.38
C ILE A 67 -0.28 -3.98 -5.50
N LYS A 68 -0.82 -5.02 -6.17
CA LYS A 68 -0.05 -6.25 -6.48
C LYS A 68 1.19 -5.97 -7.31
N GLU A 69 1.07 -5.09 -8.30
CA GLU A 69 2.21 -4.75 -9.15
C GLU A 69 3.23 -3.89 -8.40
N ALA A 70 2.78 -2.93 -7.60
CA ALA A 70 3.67 -2.11 -6.77
C ALA A 70 4.55 -2.94 -5.82
N PHE A 71 4.02 -4.03 -5.25
CA PHE A 71 4.85 -4.97 -4.48
C PHE A 71 5.98 -5.58 -5.33
N ARG A 72 5.67 -6.05 -6.54
CA ARG A 72 6.67 -6.66 -7.43
C ARG A 72 7.67 -5.63 -7.91
N GLU A 73 7.23 -4.42 -8.23
CA GLU A 73 8.09 -3.30 -8.61
C GLU A 73 9.02 -2.90 -7.47
N ALA A 74 8.51 -2.76 -6.24
CA ALA A 74 9.32 -2.47 -5.05
C ALA A 74 10.42 -3.52 -4.86
N LYS A 75 10.10 -4.81 -5.04
CA LYS A 75 11.08 -5.89 -5.05
C LYS A 75 12.11 -5.76 -6.18
N GLN A 76 11.67 -5.50 -7.40
CA GLN A 76 12.56 -5.36 -8.56
C GLN A 76 13.51 -4.17 -8.40
N LYS A 77 13.05 -3.09 -7.77
CA LYS A 77 13.87 -1.91 -7.42
C LYS A 77 14.82 -2.16 -6.24
N GLY A 78 14.69 -3.29 -5.54
CA GLY A 78 15.54 -3.65 -4.41
C GLY A 78 15.17 -2.95 -3.11
N TYR A 79 13.94 -2.45 -2.97
CA TYR A 79 13.47 -1.90 -1.71
C TYR A 79 13.37 -3.00 -0.65
N ASN A 80 13.73 -2.65 0.59
CA ASN A 80 13.79 -3.60 1.69
C ASN A 80 12.39 -3.86 2.26
N LEU A 81 11.75 -4.92 1.77
CA LEU A 81 10.48 -5.43 2.30
C LEU A 81 10.76 -6.51 3.37
N CYS A 82 10.54 -6.14 4.64
CA CYS A 82 10.85 -6.87 5.86
C CYS A 82 10.21 -8.27 5.87
N CYS A 83 8.96 -8.39 5.42
CA CYS A 83 8.20 -9.63 5.35
C CYS A 83 8.04 -10.18 3.93
N ALA A 84 8.89 -9.78 2.97
CA ALA A 84 8.73 -10.19 1.56
C ALA A 84 8.56 -11.72 1.37
N ALA A 85 9.36 -12.51 2.09
CA ALA A 85 9.31 -13.97 2.00
C ALA A 85 7.97 -14.53 2.50
N ASP A 86 7.41 -13.97 3.57
CA ASP A 86 6.13 -14.41 4.15
C ASP A 86 4.93 -13.95 3.31
N ILE A 87 5.04 -12.77 2.69
CA ILE A 87 4.06 -12.28 1.72
C ILE A 87 4.02 -13.20 0.50
N GLU A 88 5.18 -13.58 -0.05
CA GLU A 88 5.28 -14.48 -1.21
C GLU A 88 4.87 -15.92 -0.90
N ALA A 89 5.10 -16.37 0.32
CA ALA A 89 4.60 -17.64 0.81
C ALA A 89 3.10 -17.61 1.12
N GLU A 90 2.43 -16.47 0.90
CA GLU A 90 1.01 -16.20 1.16
C GLU A 90 0.61 -16.41 2.62
N GLN A 91 1.58 -16.26 3.54
CA GLN A 91 1.38 -16.36 4.98
C GLN A 91 0.92 -15.03 5.58
N LEU A 92 1.28 -13.91 4.93
CA LEU A 92 0.89 -12.55 5.28
C LEU A 92 0.34 -11.82 4.06
N GLY A 93 -0.59 -10.89 4.26
CA GLY A 93 -1.11 -10.04 3.19
C GLY A 93 -0.11 -8.99 2.75
N PHE A 94 0.16 -8.03 3.64
CA PHE A 94 1.04 -6.90 3.36
C PHE A 94 2.28 -6.84 4.24
N GLY A 95 2.48 -7.80 5.14
CA GLY A 95 3.64 -7.81 6.05
C GLY A 95 3.52 -6.79 7.18
N CYS A 96 4.61 -6.06 7.43
CA CYS A 96 4.67 -5.00 8.43
C CYS A 96 4.13 -3.65 7.91
N ALA A 97 3.87 -2.68 8.79
CA ALA A 97 3.43 -1.33 8.38
C ALA A 97 4.40 -0.66 7.39
N GLN A 98 5.70 -0.91 7.54
CA GLN A 98 6.74 -0.44 6.62
C GLN A 98 6.65 -1.11 5.25
N ASP A 99 6.29 -2.39 5.18
CA ASP A 99 6.13 -3.07 3.89
C ASP A 99 4.95 -2.50 3.12
N LEU A 100 3.82 -2.31 3.80
CA LEU A 100 2.66 -1.68 3.19
C LEU A 100 2.95 -0.24 2.77
N ASP A 101 3.68 0.54 3.58
CA ASP A 101 4.12 1.89 3.20
C ASP A 101 4.92 1.89 1.90
N ILE A 102 5.94 1.04 1.78
CA ILE A 102 6.76 0.92 0.57
C ILE A 102 5.90 0.55 -0.63
N ILE A 103 4.95 -0.38 -0.48
CA ILE A 103 4.03 -0.78 -1.54
C ILE A 103 3.12 0.39 -1.95
N LEU A 104 2.54 1.12 -0.99
CA LEU A 104 1.64 2.24 -1.27
C LEU A 104 2.38 3.42 -1.91
N GLN A 105 3.55 3.80 -1.42
CA GLN A 105 4.37 4.83 -2.05
C GLN A 105 4.76 4.44 -3.48
N THR A 106 5.16 3.18 -3.68
CA THR A 106 5.46 2.67 -5.03
C THR A 106 4.22 2.71 -5.93
N ALA A 107 3.03 2.41 -5.41
CA ALA A 107 1.78 2.47 -6.17
C ALA A 107 1.35 3.91 -6.51
N CYS A 108 1.54 4.85 -5.57
CA CYS A 108 1.09 6.24 -5.69
C CYS A 108 2.06 7.12 -6.48
N TYR A 109 3.35 7.01 -6.20
CA TYR A 109 4.41 7.84 -6.77
C TYR A 109 5.21 7.14 -7.87
N GLY A 110 5.11 5.82 -7.96
CA GLY A 110 6.00 5.02 -8.80
C GLY A 110 7.37 4.76 -8.17
N GLU A 111 7.68 5.33 -7.01
CA GLU A 111 8.95 5.14 -6.29
C GLU A 111 8.79 5.34 -4.77
N LEU A 112 9.85 5.04 -4.02
CA LEU A 112 9.90 5.30 -2.58
C LEU A 112 10.40 6.73 -2.37
N VAL A 113 9.53 7.62 -1.92
CA VAL A 113 9.83 9.05 -1.77
C VAL A 113 10.23 9.38 -0.33
N PHE A 114 9.54 8.78 0.63
CA PHE A 114 9.75 8.98 2.06
C PHE A 114 10.27 7.68 2.70
N GLY A 115 11.29 7.77 3.55
CA GLY A 115 11.92 6.60 4.18
C GLY A 115 12.89 6.93 5.31
#